data_AF-A0A6L7NKI5-F1
#
_entry.id   AF-A0A6L7NKI5-F1
#
_cell.length_a   1.000
_cell.length_b   1.000
_cell.length_c   1.000
_cell.angle_alpha   90.00
_cell.angle_beta   90.00
_cell.angle_gamma   90.00
#
_symmetry.space_group_name_H-M   'P 1'
#
loop_
_entity.id
_entity.type
_entity.pdbx_description
1 polymer ?
#
loop_
_entity_poly.entity_id
_entity_poly.type
_entity_poly.pdbx_seq_one_letter_code
_entity_poly.pdbx_strand_id
1 'polypeptide(L)'
;RNQFILGQTAESVGLPLPRELNPAAAEKGCLAARVEGKSSFARFGLIVHFTAPTIHTGFGPSPIALELMNLGPAPITLYAGMHICQLLLDQVLGIPDMRPGQFDQQESARG
;
A
#
# COMPACT_ATOMS: atom_id res chain seq x y z
N ARG A 1 -20.55 -9.11 14.09
CA ARG A 1 -20.66 -7.79 13.40
C ARG A 1 -19.38 -7.59 12.61
N ASN A 2 -19.47 -7.30 11.32
CA ASN A 2 -18.28 -7.01 10.51
C ASN A 2 -17.82 -5.61 10.91
N GLN A 3 -16.59 -5.49 11.40
CA GLN A 3 -15.99 -4.22 11.83
C GLN A 3 -14.96 -3.79 10.78
N PHE A 4 -15.01 -2.52 10.41
CA PHE A 4 -13.98 -1.83 9.66
C PHE A 4 -12.97 -1.23 10.65
N ILE A 5 -11.68 -1.47 10.44
CA ILE A 5 -10.61 -0.84 11.20
C ILE A 5 -9.52 -0.34 10.27
N LEU A 6 -8.87 0.75 10.65
CA LEU A 6 -7.67 1.24 9.98
C LEU A 6 -6.43 0.68 10.69
N GLY A 7 -5.53 0.11 9.91
CA GLY A 7 -4.20 -0.32 10.35
C GLY A 7 -3.12 0.31 9.46
N GLN A 8 -1.86 -0.02 9.72
CA GLN A 8 -0.75 0.37 8.85
C GLN A 8 0.31 -0.71 8.81
N THR A 9 1.12 -0.70 7.75
CA THR A 9 2.33 -1.52 7.66
C THR A 9 3.36 -1.10 8.69
N ALA A 10 4.19 -2.05 9.13
CA ALA A 10 5.36 -1.73 9.95
C ALA A 10 6.48 -1.13 9.08
N GLU A 11 6.51 -1.52 7.81
CA GLU A 11 7.45 -1.08 6.80
C GLU A 11 7.08 0.31 6.27
N SER A 12 8.10 1.12 6.02
CA SER A 12 7.99 2.34 5.21
C SER A 12 8.35 2.02 3.76
N VAL A 13 7.52 2.47 2.83
CA VAL A 13 7.66 2.26 1.39
C VAL A 13 7.92 3.61 0.73
N GLY A 14 8.86 3.64 -0.20
CA GLY A 14 9.11 4.78 -1.08
C GLY A 14 9.17 4.32 -2.53
N LEU A 15 8.44 5.00 -3.42
CA LEU A 15 8.45 4.75 -4.86
C LEU A 15 8.96 6.01 -5.58
N PRO A 16 10.23 6.40 -5.40
CA PRO A 16 10.73 7.69 -5.84
C PRO A 16 10.65 7.87 -7.35
N LEU A 17 10.60 9.13 -7.77
CA LEU A 17 10.59 9.44 -9.20
C LEU A 17 11.97 9.17 -9.80
N PRO A 18 12.07 8.79 -11.09
CA PRO A 18 13.34 8.50 -11.71
C PRO A 18 14.29 9.70 -11.81
N ARG A 19 13.78 10.93 -11.64
CA ARG A 19 14.58 12.17 -11.54
C ARG A 19 15.22 12.37 -10.16
N GLU A 20 14.68 11.72 -9.14
CA GLU A 20 15.20 11.72 -7.75
C GLU A 20 16.22 10.60 -7.56
N LEU A 21 16.06 9.53 -8.33
CA LEU A 21 17.05 8.50 -8.57
C LEU A 21 18.00 8.99 -9.68
N ASN A 22 19.22 8.48 -9.80
CA ASN A 22 20.21 9.02 -10.74
C ASN A 22 19.77 8.95 -12.23
N PRO A 23 20.49 9.61 -13.17
CA PRO A 23 20.13 9.60 -14.60
C PRO A 23 20.01 8.19 -15.22
N ALA A 24 20.74 7.19 -14.73
CA ALA A 24 20.64 5.81 -15.20
C ALA A 24 19.36 5.10 -14.70
N ALA A 25 18.74 5.58 -13.62
CA ALA A 25 17.43 5.13 -13.17
C ALA A 25 16.29 5.76 -14.00
N ALA A 26 16.49 6.95 -14.57
CA ALA A 26 15.54 7.60 -15.47
C ALA A 26 15.17 6.73 -16.68
N GLU A 27 16.12 5.98 -17.20
CA GLU A 27 15.92 5.07 -18.34
C GLU A 27 15.08 3.83 -17.98
N LYS A 28 14.98 3.47 -16.70
CA LYS A 28 14.23 2.28 -16.23
C LYS A 28 12.74 2.55 -16.02
N GLY A 29 12.32 3.81 -16.08
CA GLY A 29 10.94 4.22 -15.89
C GLY A 29 10.51 4.26 -14.41
N CYS A 30 9.22 4.51 -14.20
CA CYS A 30 8.62 4.70 -12.88
C CYS A 30 8.02 3.40 -12.34
N LEU A 31 7.98 3.26 -11.02
CA LEU A 31 7.23 2.18 -10.37
C LEU A 31 6.00 2.73 -9.65
N ALA A 32 4.90 1.99 -9.75
CA ALA A 32 3.78 2.05 -8.84
C ALA A 32 3.68 0.70 -8.11
N ALA A 33 2.83 0.63 -7.10
CA ALA A 33 2.54 -0.63 -6.45
C ALA A 33 1.05 -0.79 -6.15
N ARG A 34 0.61 -2.01 -5.88
CA ARG A 34 -0.71 -2.31 -5.33
C ARG A 34 -0.59 -3.07 -4.03
N VAL A 35 -1.33 -2.65 -3.02
CA VAL A 35 -1.55 -3.41 -1.80
C VAL A 35 -2.50 -4.55 -2.13
N GLU A 36 -2.09 -5.78 -1.83
CA GLU A 36 -2.90 -6.97 -2.05
C GLU A 36 -2.99 -7.80 -0.77
N GLY A 37 -4.16 -8.42 -0.56
CA GLY A 37 -4.34 -9.41 0.48
C GLY A 37 -3.53 -10.69 0.20
N LYS A 38 -3.26 -11.47 1.24
CA LYS A 38 -2.70 -12.81 1.09
C LYS A 38 -3.82 -13.83 0.97
N SER A 39 -3.68 -14.79 0.06
CA SER A 39 -4.71 -15.81 -0.17
C SER A 39 -5.11 -16.56 1.11
N SER A 40 -4.14 -16.80 2.01
CA SER A 40 -4.39 -17.44 3.31
C SER A 40 -5.43 -16.69 4.15
N PHE A 41 -5.38 -15.37 4.19
CA PHE A 41 -6.32 -14.55 4.98
C PHE A 41 -7.61 -14.27 4.22
N ALA A 42 -7.54 -14.10 2.89
CA ALA A 42 -8.70 -13.93 2.05
C ALA A 42 -9.67 -15.12 2.17
N ARG A 43 -9.15 -16.36 2.29
CA ARG A 43 -9.96 -17.58 2.53
C ARG A 43 -10.70 -17.58 3.88
N PHE A 44 -10.24 -16.79 4.84
CA PHE A 44 -10.94 -16.57 6.12
C PHE A 44 -11.84 -15.33 6.10
N GLY A 45 -11.95 -14.64 4.96
CA GLY A 45 -12.79 -13.45 4.78
C GLY A 45 -12.14 -12.13 5.22
N LEU A 46 -10.83 -12.09 5.44
CA LEU A 46 -10.13 -10.83 5.73
C LEU A 46 -9.80 -10.08 4.43
N ILE A 47 -10.24 -8.83 4.38
CA ILE A 47 -9.88 -7.83 3.37
C ILE A 47 -8.85 -6.86 3.98
N VAL A 48 -7.89 -6.39 3.18
CA VAL A 48 -6.83 -5.45 3.61
C VAL A 48 -6.82 -4.09 2.89
N HIS A 49 -7.58 -3.99 1.80
CA HIS A 49 -7.93 -2.74 1.11
C HIS A 49 -9.34 -2.89 0.54
N PHE A 50 -10.14 -1.83 0.47
CA PHE A 50 -11.49 -1.89 -0.10
C PHE A 50 -11.67 -0.98 -1.33
N THR A 51 -11.02 0.19 -1.35
CA THR A 51 -11.28 1.19 -2.42
C THR A 51 -10.06 1.56 -3.25
N ALA A 52 -8.91 1.85 -2.63
CA ALA A 52 -7.73 2.39 -3.30
C ALA A 52 -6.49 1.54 -2.97
N PRO A 53 -6.24 0.43 -3.70
CA PRO A 53 -5.05 -0.40 -3.47
C PRO A 53 -3.76 0.24 -4.00
N THR A 54 -3.86 1.23 -4.88
CA THR A 54 -2.72 1.77 -5.63
C THR A 54 -1.86 2.69 -4.78
N ILE A 55 -0.56 2.40 -4.76
CA ILE A 55 0.51 3.26 -4.27
C ILE A 55 1.13 3.92 -5.51
N HIS A 56 1.00 5.23 -5.61
CA HIS A 56 1.45 5.99 -6.77
C HIS A 56 2.98 6.15 -6.80
N THR A 57 3.53 6.32 -8.00
CA THR A 57 4.91 6.81 -8.15
C THR A 57 5.05 8.16 -7.44
N GLY A 58 6.18 8.39 -6.79
CA GLY A 58 6.48 9.55 -5.96
C GLY A 58 6.01 9.42 -4.51
N PHE A 59 5.33 8.33 -4.13
CA PHE A 59 4.91 8.11 -2.75
C PHE A 59 6.08 7.89 -1.81
N GLY A 60 5.98 8.44 -0.60
CA GLY A 60 6.84 8.10 0.53
C GLY A 60 8.18 8.85 0.59
N PRO A 61 9.08 8.45 1.52
CA PRO A 61 9.03 7.24 2.34
C PRO A 61 7.97 7.30 3.46
N SER A 62 7.01 6.38 3.46
CA SER A 62 5.92 6.36 4.46
C SER A 62 5.32 4.96 4.65
N PRO A 63 4.71 4.65 5.81
CA PRO A 63 3.90 3.46 5.98
C PRO A 63 2.65 3.48 5.09
N ILE A 64 2.12 2.30 4.80
CA ILE A 64 0.91 2.14 4.00
C ILE A 64 -0.28 1.94 4.93
N ALA A 65 -1.29 2.79 4.79
CA ALA A 65 -2.58 2.63 5.45
C ALA A 65 -3.31 1.38 4.91
N LEU A 66 -3.87 0.59 5.83
CA LEU A 66 -4.61 -0.64 5.54
C LEU A 66 -6.06 -0.48 5.96
N GLU A 67 -6.98 -0.82 5.07
CA GLU A 67 -8.42 -0.84 5.29
C GLU A 67 -8.84 -2.28 5.61
N LEU A 68 -8.88 -2.63 6.89
CA LEU A 68 -9.08 -4.00 7.34
C LEU A 68 -10.56 -4.27 7.65
N MET A 69 -11.10 -5.35 7.08
CA MET A 69 -12.46 -5.79 7.34
C MET A 69 -12.56 -7.31 7.39
N ASN A 70 -13.21 -7.84 8.43
CA ASN A 70 -13.56 -9.26 8.53
C ASN A 70 -14.98 -9.49 7.97
N LEU A 71 -15.05 -10.16 6.83
CA LEU A 71 -16.29 -10.65 6.20
C LEU A 71 -16.54 -12.14 6.47
N GLY A 72 -15.64 -12.81 7.17
CA GLY A 72 -15.76 -14.21 7.52
C GLY A 72 -16.74 -14.46 8.69
N PRO A 73 -17.17 -15.72 8.89
CA PRO A 73 -18.10 -16.08 9.94
C PRO A 73 -17.47 -16.13 11.34
N ALA A 74 -16.13 -16.18 11.43
CA ALA A 74 -15.39 -16.32 12.68
C ALA A 74 -14.57 -15.05 13.01
N PRO A 75 -14.38 -14.69 14.29
CA PRO A 75 -13.45 -13.64 14.67
C PRO A 75 -12.02 -13.92 14.19
N ILE A 76 -11.29 -12.87 13.82
CA ILE A 76 -9.87 -12.94 13.42
C ILE A 76 -9.08 -12.09 14.40
N THR A 77 -8.06 -12.69 15.02
CA THR A 77 -7.10 -11.97 15.86
C THR A 77 -5.92 -11.51 15.00
N LEU A 78 -5.61 -10.23 15.05
CA LEU A 78 -4.45 -9.63 14.39
C LEU A 78 -3.38 -9.28 15.43
N TYR A 79 -2.13 -9.58 15.11
CA TYR A 79 -0.98 -9.22 15.93
C TYR A 79 -0.07 -8.26 15.16
N ALA A 80 0.49 -7.27 15.86
CA ALA A 80 1.48 -6.38 15.28
C ALA A 80 2.69 -7.18 14.78
N GLY A 81 3.23 -6.82 13.61
CA GLY A 81 4.34 -7.52 12.97
C GLY A 81 3.94 -8.74 12.12
N MET A 82 2.66 -9.11 12.07
CA MET A 82 2.19 -10.13 11.12
C MET A 82 2.34 -9.66 9.68
N HIS A 83 2.81 -10.55 8.80
CA HIS A 83 2.80 -10.32 7.35
C HIS A 83 1.37 -10.40 6.82
N ILE A 84 0.65 -9.28 6.81
CA ILE A 84 -0.80 -9.21 6.58
C ILE A 84 -1.20 -8.98 5.12
N CYS A 85 -0.37 -8.26 4.36
CA CYS A 85 -0.55 -7.96 2.95
C CYS A 85 0.75 -8.22 2.18
N GLN A 86 0.72 -7.96 0.88
CA GLN A 86 1.86 -7.98 -0.02
C GLN A 86 1.75 -6.81 -1.01
N LEU A 87 2.86 -6.43 -1.61
CA LEU A 87 2.87 -5.44 -2.69
C LEU A 87 3.12 -6.13 -4.02
N LEU A 88 2.32 -5.80 -5.03
CA LEU A 88 2.66 -6.04 -6.43
C LEU A 88 3.23 -4.76 -7.00
N LEU A 89 4.40 -4.83 -7.64
CA LEU A 89 5.03 -3.69 -8.30
C LEU A 89 4.64 -3.67 -9.78
N ASP A 90 4.19 -2.51 -10.25
CA ASP A 90 3.84 -2.28 -11.65
C ASP A 90 4.80 -1.25 -12.26
N GLN A 91 5.27 -1.51 -13.49
CA GLN A 91 6.01 -0.50 -14.26
C GLN A 91 5.01 0.50 -14.84
N VAL A 92 5.25 1.79 -14.61
CA VAL A 92 4.42 2.89 -15.13
C VAL A 92 5.05 3.42 -16.41
N LEU A 93 4.28 3.40 -17.50
CA LEU A 93 4.68 3.96 -18.78
C LEU A 93 4.39 5.47 -18.82
N GLY A 94 5.27 6.22 -19.48
CA GLY A 94 5.16 7.67 -19.61
C GLY A 94 5.81 8.44 -18.46
N ILE A 95 5.56 9.76 -18.43
CA ILE A 95 6.07 10.67 -17.41
C ILE A 95 4.91 10.99 -16.47
N PRO A 96 4.96 10.59 -15.18
CA PRO A 96 3.92 10.93 -14.22
C PRO A 96 3.86 12.45 -14.02
N ASP A 97 2.68 13.02 -14.24
CA ASP A 97 2.38 14.40 -13.83
C ASP A 97 2.00 14.37 -12.35
N MET A 98 2.95 14.77 -11.49
CA MET A 98 2.75 14.71 -10.04
C MET A 98 1.98 15.92 -9.54
N ARG A 99 0.88 15.63 -8.83
CA ARG A 99 0.18 16.59 -7.99
C ARG A 99 0.38 16.16 -6.54
N PRO A 100 0.72 17.07 -5.61
CA PRO A 100 0.88 16.70 -4.21
C PRO A 100 -0.41 16.04 -3.71
N GLY A 101 -0.31 14.78 -3.33
CA GLY A 101 -1.39 14.03 -2.70
C GLY A 101 -1.47 14.37 -1.22
N GLN A 102 -2.68 14.30 -0.67
CA GLN A 102 -2.91 14.55 0.77
C GLN A 102 -2.11 13.60 1.68
N PHE A 103 -1.72 12.43 1.18
CA PHE A 103 -1.13 11.33 1.97
C PHE A 103 0.29 10.94 1.52
N ASP A 104 0.96 11.75 0.70
CA ASP A 104 2.27 11.41 0.13
C ASP A 104 3.36 11.17 1.19
N GLN A 105 3.19 11.76 2.38
CA GLN A 105 4.10 11.67 3.53
C GLN A 105 3.37 11.34 4.83
N GLN A 106 2.34 10.48 4.78
CA GLN A 106 1.58 10.13 5.98
C GLN A 106 2.45 9.45 7.04
N GLU A 107 2.28 9.83 8.30
CA GLU A 107 2.92 9.14 9.44
C GLU A 107 2.02 8.06 10.03
N SER A 108 0.71 8.13 9.74
CA SER A 108 -0.29 7.24 10.31
C SER A 108 -1.38 6.84 9.33
N ALA A 109 -2.07 5.73 9.61
CA ALA A 109 -3.24 5.27 8.86
C ALA A 109 -4.41 6.28 8.81
N ARG A 110 -4.38 7.34 9.62
CA ARG A 110 -5.44 8.36 9.70
C ARG A 110 -5.09 9.65 8.94
N GLY A 111 -3.93 9.70 8.27
CA GLY A 111 -3.28 10.95 7.88
C GLY A 111 -2.22 11.31 8.91
#